data_AF-A0A6L5P1C5-F1
#
_entry.id   AF-A0A6L5P1C5-F1
#
_cell.length_a   1.000
_cell.length_b   1.000
_cell.length_c   1.000
_cell.angle_alpha   90.00
_cell.angle_beta   90.00
_cell.angle_gamma   90.00
#
_symmetry.space_group_name_H-M   'P 1'
#
loop_
_entity.id
_entity.type
_entity.pdbx_description
1 polymer ?
#
loop_
_entity_poly.entity_id
_entity_poly.type
_entity_poly.pdbx_seq_one_letter_code
_entity_poly.pdbx_strand_id
1 'polypeptide(L)'
;PVGPNNPHEPGTPVNPDEPNGPKWPAKDTYTKEYTSTVHFVDNNGNKMRDDDVQTSTWTRTLIIDKVTGQIINPDEEWTADKASYNEVKVPVINGYVVDKANVPAKETVQRNIEDTVTYTKVGNIVPVDPSGNPIPNVPAVPYTNDPTDPTKVVPNEPVPSVPGMTPNVPTVTPTHPTVDTPVVYTMPTPVTPETPVTPQPDEPATPQTPAAPQAETPAPAKAVSATPVKQEAKELPQTGNENNSAAALGLAALGLTGLLAAGKKRRKED
;
A
#
# COMPACT_ATOMS: atom_id res chain seq x y z
N PRO A 1 42.62 -15.10 18.29
CA PRO A 1 41.46 -15.13 19.21
C PRO A 1 41.46 -16.45 20.00
N VAL A 2 41.26 -16.40 21.31
CA VAL A 2 40.92 -17.62 22.05
C VAL A 2 39.58 -18.14 21.55
N GLY A 3 39.55 -19.43 21.27
CA GLY A 3 38.40 -20.09 20.69
C GLY A 3 38.27 -21.49 21.28
N PRO A 4 37.10 -22.12 21.17
CA PRO A 4 36.91 -23.51 21.61
C PRO A 4 37.91 -24.49 20.98
N ASN A 5 38.44 -24.13 19.80
CA ASN A 5 39.39 -24.92 19.03
C ASN A 5 40.87 -24.59 19.34
N ASN A 6 41.14 -23.68 20.29
CA ASN A 6 42.48 -23.30 20.72
C ASN A 6 42.52 -22.97 22.23
N PRO A 7 42.32 -23.97 23.11
CA PRO A 7 42.28 -23.78 24.56
C PRO A 7 43.68 -23.49 25.16
N HIS A 8 43.73 -22.65 26.19
CA HIS A 8 44.93 -22.35 26.97
C HIS A 8 44.68 -22.60 28.47
N GLU A 9 45.73 -22.95 29.22
CA GLU A 9 45.62 -23.24 30.65
C GLU A 9 45.39 -21.94 31.46
N PRO A 10 44.29 -21.82 32.22
CA PRO A 10 44.00 -20.65 33.04
C PRO A 10 45.12 -20.34 34.04
N GLY A 11 45.43 -19.05 34.21
CA GLY A 11 46.47 -18.60 35.13
C GLY A 11 47.88 -18.65 34.54
N THR A 12 48.07 -19.24 33.36
CA THR A 12 49.36 -19.14 32.65
C THR A 12 49.50 -17.79 31.94
N PRO A 13 50.72 -17.23 31.82
CA PRO A 13 50.95 -15.97 31.11
C PRO A 13 50.52 -16.06 29.64
N VAL A 14 49.86 -15.02 29.13
CA VAL A 14 49.50 -14.89 27.71
C VAL A 14 50.76 -14.78 26.85
N ASN A 15 51.80 -14.10 27.36
CA ASN A 15 53.13 -14.04 26.76
C ASN A 15 54.13 -14.85 27.63
N PRO A 16 54.73 -15.94 27.12
CA PRO A 16 55.67 -16.78 27.89
C PRO A 16 56.91 -16.04 28.40
N ASP A 17 57.38 -15.01 27.67
CA ASP A 17 58.56 -14.23 28.04
C ASP A 17 58.26 -13.19 29.15
N GLU A 18 56.98 -12.99 29.48
CA GLU A 18 56.51 -12.08 30.53
C GLU A 18 55.73 -12.86 31.61
N PRO A 19 56.41 -13.56 32.53
CA PRO A 19 55.75 -14.44 33.51
C PRO A 19 54.80 -13.74 34.49
N ASN A 20 54.96 -12.42 34.65
CA ASN A 20 54.07 -11.57 35.47
C ASN A 20 53.05 -10.77 34.64
N GLY A 21 53.03 -10.96 33.32
CA GLY A 21 52.10 -10.30 32.42
C GLY A 21 50.65 -10.82 32.57
N PRO A 22 49.73 -10.35 31.71
CA PRO A 22 48.34 -10.83 31.69
C PRO A 22 48.29 -12.36 31.62
N LYS A 23 47.40 -12.97 32.41
CA LYS A 23 47.22 -14.42 32.50
C LYS A 23 45.90 -14.84 31.87
N TRP A 24 45.85 -16.04 31.31
CA TRP A 24 44.61 -16.63 30.81
C TRP A 24 43.54 -16.71 31.92
N PRO A 25 42.28 -16.35 31.68
CA PRO A 25 41.26 -16.35 32.71
C PRO A 25 40.72 -17.77 32.98
N ALA A 26 40.07 -17.98 34.12
CA ALA A 26 39.39 -19.25 34.45
C ALA A 26 37.95 -19.34 33.90
N LYS A 27 37.48 -18.25 33.31
CA LYS A 27 36.20 -18.14 32.61
C LYS A 27 36.47 -17.43 31.31
N ASP A 28 36.01 -18.01 30.22
CA ASP A 28 36.09 -17.39 28.90
C ASP A 28 34.69 -17.14 28.36
N THR A 29 34.44 -15.90 27.95
CA THR A 29 33.23 -15.54 27.21
C THR A 29 33.55 -15.55 25.73
N TYR A 30 32.81 -16.37 24.98
CA TYR A 30 32.92 -16.50 23.54
C TYR A 30 31.75 -15.81 22.87
N THR A 31 32.01 -15.23 21.72
CA THR A 31 31.01 -14.56 20.90
C THR A 31 31.03 -15.11 19.48
N LYS A 32 29.84 -15.29 18.90
CA LYS A 32 29.64 -15.60 17.48
C LYS A 32 28.56 -14.69 16.93
N GLU A 33 28.64 -14.40 15.64
CA GLU A 33 27.63 -13.62 14.94
C GLU A 33 26.98 -14.45 13.84
N TYR A 34 25.67 -14.28 13.68
CA TYR A 34 24.90 -14.87 12.61
C TYR A 34 23.99 -13.82 12.00
N THR A 35 23.76 -13.89 10.69
CA THR A 35 23.00 -12.88 9.95
C THR A 35 21.69 -13.41 9.38
N SER A 36 20.70 -12.52 9.26
CA SER A 36 19.55 -12.67 8.37
C SER A 36 19.70 -11.66 7.25
N THR A 37 19.77 -12.13 6.01
CA THR A 37 19.95 -11.29 4.83
C THR A 37 18.75 -11.39 3.90
N VAL A 38 18.14 -10.27 3.55
CA VAL A 38 17.10 -10.19 2.51
C VAL A 38 17.71 -9.60 1.24
N HIS A 39 17.78 -10.41 0.19
CA HIS A 39 18.23 -9.98 -1.13
C HIS A 39 17.07 -9.39 -1.93
N PHE A 40 17.35 -8.33 -2.68
CA PHE A 40 16.38 -7.67 -3.55
C PHE A 40 16.83 -7.75 -5.01
N VAL A 41 16.15 -8.57 -5.80
CA VAL A 41 16.56 -8.91 -7.17
C VAL A 41 15.43 -8.77 -8.17
N ASP A 42 15.74 -8.70 -9.46
CA ASP A 42 14.76 -8.86 -10.55
C ASP A 42 14.54 -10.35 -10.89
N ASN A 43 13.64 -10.63 -11.82
CA ASN A 43 13.38 -12.00 -12.32
C ASN A 43 14.59 -12.68 -12.97
N ASN A 44 15.66 -11.95 -13.30
CA ASN A 44 16.91 -12.50 -13.84
C ASN A 44 17.98 -12.70 -12.75
N GLY A 45 17.66 -12.39 -11.49
CA GLY A 45 18.61 -12.44 -10.38
C GLY A 45 19.54 -11.23 -10.28
N ASN A 46 19.31 -10.16 -11.06
CA ASN A 46 20.12 -8.95 -10.95
C ASN A 46 19.74 -8.18 -9.68
N LYS A 47 20.75 -7.70 -8.95
CA LYS A 47 20.55 -6.87 -7.77
C LYS A 47 19.83 -5.57 -8.14
N MET A 48 18.67 -5.34 -7.51
CA MET A 48 17.84 -4.16 -7.71
C MET A 48 18.13 -3.06 -6.70
N ARG A 49 18.58 -3.45 -5.49
CA ARG A 49 19.00 -2.54 -4.42
C ARG A 49 19.84 -3.27 -3.38
N ASP A 50 20.38 -2.55 -2.41
CA ASP A 50 21.13 -3.13 -1.30
C ASP A 50 20.29 -4.04 -0.41
N ASP A 51 20.94 -5.11 0.04
CA ASP A 51 20.35 -6.12 0.91
C ASP A 51 20.01 -5.53 2.28
N ASP A 52 18.97 -6.08 2.91
CA ASP A 52 18.68 -5.82 4.32
C ASP A 52 19.38 -6.88 5.16
N VAL A 53 20.36 -6.47 5.96
CA VAL A 53 21.17 -7.38 6.78
C VAL A 53 20.95 -7.07 8.25
N GLN A 54 20.52 -8.08 9.00
CA GLN A 54 20.38 -8.01 10.45
C GLN A 54 21.28 -9.03 11.12
N THR A 55 22.05 -8.62 12.12
CA THR A 55 23.00 -9.50 12.84
C THR A 55 22.48 -9.85 14.23
N SER A 56 22.61 -11.11 14.63
CA SER A 56 22.46 -11.59 16.01
C SER A 56 23.83 -11.96 16.55
N THR A 57 24.07 -11.62 17.82
CA THR A 57 25.30 -11.88 18.54
C THR A 57 25.01 -12.91 19.63
N TRP A 58 25.67 -14.06 19.54
CA TRP A 58 25.49 -15.17 20.46
C TRP A 58 26.68 -15.25 21.39
N THR A 59 26.41 -15.39 22.68
CA THR A 59 27.43 -15.48 23.72
C THR A 59 27.35 -16.80 24.47
N ARG A 60 28.50 -17.34 24.85
CA ARG A 60 28.61 -18.52 25.71
C ARG A 60 29.78 -18.35 26.67
N THR A 61 29.59 -18.68 27.94
CA THR A 61 30.65 -18.61 28.94
C THR A 61 31.07 -20.02 29.36
N LEU A 62 32.34 -20.37 29.14
CA LEU A 62 32.91 -21.63 29.60
C LEU A 62 33.74 -21.42 30.87
N ILE A 63 33.59 -22.35 31.81
CA ILE A 63 34.34 -22.42 33.06
C ILE A 63 35.42 -23.48 32.88
N ILE A 64 36.66 -23.12 33.17
CA ILE A 64 37.81 -24.00 33.05
C ILE A 64 38.32 -24.37 34.44
N ASP A 65 38.46 -25.67 34.69
CA ASP A 65 39.09 -26.19 35.89
C ASP A 65 40.57 -25.78 35.91
N LYS A 66 40.99 -25.08 36.98
CA LYS A 66 42.33 -24.49 37.10
C LYS A 66 43.44 -25.51 37.34
N VAL A 67 43.10 -26.76 37.69
CA VAL A 67 44.08 -27.79 38.03
C VAL A 67 44.28 -28.73 36.84
N THR A 68 43.21 -29.04 36.11
CA THR A 68 43.20 -30.04 35.04
C THR A 68 43.08 -29.42 33.65
N GLY A 69 42.71 -28.14 33.54
CA GLY A 69 42.44 -27.48 32.26
C GLY A 69 41.15 -27.94 31.57
N GLN A 70 40.33 -28.78 32.21
CA GLN A 70 39.09 -29.28 31.62
C GLN A 70 37.97 -28.24 31.68
N ILE A 71 37.09 -28.23 30.67
CA ILE A 71 35.88 -27.41 30.68
C ILE A 71 34.86 -28.07 31.62
N ILE A 72 34.37 -27.32 32.61
CA ILE A 72 33.43 -27.78 33.63
C ILE A 72 31.98 -27.76 33.12
N ASN A 73 31.63 -26.83 32.23
CA ASN A 73 30.30 -26.70 31.63
C ASN A 73 30.35 -26.84 30.09
N PRO A 74 30.72 -28.02 29.57
CA PRO A 74 30.88 -28.21 28.12
C PRO A 74 29.55 -28.04 27.36
N ASP A 75 28.42 -28.31 28.02
CA ASP A 75 27.07 -28.26 27.47
C ASP A 75 26.37 -26.91 27.68
N GLU A 76 27.10 -25.87 28.12
CA GLU A 76 26.54 -24.51 28.22
C GLU A 76 25.99 -24.08 26.85
N GLU A 77 24.71 -23.73 26.82
CA GLU A 77 24.07 -23.27 25.59
C GLU A 77 24.55 -21.86 25.21
N TRP A 78 24.51 -21.57 23.91
CA TRP A 78 24.71 -20.20 23.47
C TRP A 78 23.44 -19.39 23.72
N THR A 79 23.61 -18.17 24.22
CA THR A 79 22.52 -17.22 24.42
C THR A 79 22.60 -16.12 23.37
N ALA A 80 21.52 -15.91 22.62
CA ALA A 80 21.40 -14.80 21.66
C ALA A 80 21.16 -13.48 22.39
N ASP A 81 21.68 -12.38 21.84
CA ASP A 81 21.40 -11.02 22.28
C ASP A 81 19.96 -10.57 22.02
N LYS A 82 19.29 -11.20 21.05
CA LYS A 82 17.90 -10.97 20.67
C LYS A 82 17.21 -12.28 20.30
N ALA A 83 15.90 -12.36 20.52
CA ALA A 83 15.12 -13.57 20.20
C ALA A 83 14.80 -13.71 18.71
N SER A 84 14.68 -12.60 17.98
CA SER A 84 14.29 -12.58 16.57
C SER A 84 14.95 -11.46 15.77
N TYR A 85 15.02 -11.68 14.46
CA TYR A 85 15.20 -10.65 13.46
C TYR A 85 13.86 -9.95 13.21
N ASN A 86 13.92 -8.65 12.94
CA ASN A 86 12.75 -7.84 12.65
C ASN A 86 12.18 -8.19 11.27
N GLU A 87 10.88 -7.95 11.11
CA GLU A 87 10.24 -7.92 9.79
C GLU A 87 10.91 -6.84 8.91
N VAL A 88 11.14 -7.18 7.64
CA VAL A 88 11.70 -6.25 6.65
C VAL A 88 10.59 -5.75 5.75
N LYS A 89 10.35 -4.43 5.77
CA LYS A 89 9.45 -3.78 4.82
C LYS A 89 10.11 -3.71 3.44
N VAL A 90 9.44 -4.25 2.44
CA VAL A 90 9.90 -4.18 1.05
C VAL A 90 9.65 -2.77 0.52
N PRO A 91 10.66 -2.08 -0.03
CA PRO A 91 10.44 -0.76 -0.59
C PRO A 91 9.84 -0.83 -2.00
N VAL A 92 9.16 0.25 -2.36
CA VAL A 92 8.68 0.49 -3.72
C VAL A 92 9.86 0.79 -4.65
N ILE A 93 9.87 0.15 -5.81
CA ILE A 93 10.79 0.47 -6.92
C ILE A 93 9.94 0.79 -8.14
N ASN A 94 10.08 2.00 -8.69
CA ASN A 94 9.30 2.45 -9.84
C ASN A 94 9.51 1.52 -11.05
N GLY A 95 8.40 1.15 -11.69
CA GLY A 95 8.33 0.19 -12.79
C GLY A 95 8.28 -1.27 -12.36
N TYR A 96 8.25 -1.58 -11.06
CA TYR A 96 8.27 -2.97 -10.55
C TYR A 96 7.33 -3.18 -9.36
N VAL A 97 6.84 -4.41 -9.22
CA VAL A 97 6.04 -4.87 -8.08
C VAL A 97 6.60 -6.17 -7.52
N VAL A 98 6.27 -6.46 -6.27
CA VAL A 98 6.59 -7.72 -5.58
C VAL A 98 5.32 -8.47 -5.19
N ASP A 99 5.44 -9.74 -4.81
CA ASP A 99 4.31 -10.55 -4.35
C ASP A 99 3.87 -10.17 -2.91
N LYS A 100 4.82 -9.78 -2.06
CA LYS A 100 4.60 -9.45 -0.65
C LYS A 100 5.30 -8.16 -0.26
N ALA A 101 4.58 -7.32 0.49
CA ALA A 101 5.12 -6.05 0.98
C ALA A 101 6.12 -6.21 2.15
N ASN A 102 6.22 -7.40 2.74
CA ASN A 102 7.02 -7.65 3.93
C ASN A 102 7.66 -9.05 3.88
N VAL A 103 8.90 -9.14 4.33
CA VAL A 103 9.53 -10.41 4.73
C VAL A 103 9.31 -10.57 6.23
N PRO A 104 8.63 -11.64 6.69
CA PRO A 104 8.23 -11.77 8.08
C PRO A 104 9.45 -11.86 9.00
N ALA A 105 9.26 -11.45 10.26
CA ALA A 105 10.23 -11.67 11.32
C ALA A 105 10.57 -13.16 11.45
N LYS A 106 11.83 -13.46 11.78
CA LYS A 106 12.33 -14.83 11.98
C LYS A 106 13.06 -14.94 13.31
N GLU A 107 12.91 -16.06 13.99
CA GLU A 107 13.70 -16.32 15.20
C GLU A 107 15.21 -16.35 14.88
N THR A 108 16.02 -15.90 15.82
CA THR A 108 17.46 -16.03 15.70
C THR A 108 17.87 -17.49 15.80
N VAL A 109 18.75 -17.92 14.91
CA VAL A 109 19.32 -19.27 14.91
C VAL A 109 20.84 -19.18 14.79
N GLN A 110 21.54 -20.21 15.24
CA GLN A 110 23.01 -20.29 15.16
C GLN A 110 23.51 -20.66 13.75
N ARG A 111 22.96 -20.00 12.73
CA ARG A 111 23.40 -20.07 11.32
C ARG A 111 22.96 -18.81 10.60
N ASN A 112 23.66 -18.47 9.52
CA ASN A 112 23.19 -17.42 8.61
C ASN A 112 21.94 -17.91 7.88
N ILE A 113 20.98 -17.01 7.68
CA ILE A 113 19.75 -17.26 6.94
C ILE A 113 19.57 -16.20 5.86
N GLU A 114 18.95 -16.59 4.76
CA GLU A 114 18.76 -15.73 3.59
C GLU A 114 17.31 -15.82 3.10
N ASP A 115 16.79 -14.70 2.63
CA ASP A 115 15.53 -14.56 1.89
C ASP A 115 15.78 -13.81 0.59
N THR A 116 14.88 -13.95 -0.37
CA THR A 116 14.93 -13.22 -1.63
C THR A 116 13.57 -12.64 -1.95
N VAL A 117 13.56 -11.34 -2.23
CA VAL A 117 12.41 -10.60 -2.73
C VAL A 117 12.65 -10.32 -4.21
N THR A 118 11.74 -10.82 -5.05
CA THR A 118 11.85 -10.71 -6.51
C THR A 118 10.90 -9.64 -7.04
N TYR A 119 11.48 -8.60 -7.65
CA TYR A 119 10.77 -7.53 -8.34
C TYR A 119 10.42 -7.94 -9.76
N THR A 120 9.13 -7.86 -10.09
CA THR A 120 8.60 -8.11 -11.43
C THR A 120 8.17 -6.80 -12.07
N LYS A 121 8.54 -6.60 -13.33
CA LYS A 121 8.19 -5.38 -14.07
C LYS A 121 6.67 -5.22 -14.15
N VAL A 122 6.18 -3.99 -13.99
CA VAL A 122 4.77 -3.68 -14.22
C VAL A 122 4.38 -3.91 -15.68
N GLY A 123 3.12 -4.27 -15.88
CA GLY A 123 2.50 -4.33 -17.20
C GLY A 123 2.25 -2.92 -17.76
N ASN A 124 1.66 -2.88 -18.95
CA ASN A 124 1.41 -1.67 -19.71
C ASN A 124 -0.04 -1.59 -20.17
N ILE A 125 -0.54 -0.38 -20.32
CA ILE A 125 -1.70 -0.06 -21.14
C ILE A 125 -1.24 -0.08 -22.61
N VAL A 126 -1.80 -0.98 -23.40
CA VAL A 126 -1.43 -1.18 -24.81
C VAL A 126 -2.59 -0.77 -25.71
N PRO A 127 -2.48 0.36 -26.45
CA PRO A 127 -3.47 0.74 -27.45
C PRO A 127 -3.52 -0.25 -28.61
N VAL A 128 -4.69 -0.82 -28.85
CA VAL A 128 -4.92 -1.79 -29.92
C VAL A 128 -6.08 -1.36 -30.83
N ASP A 129 -6.07 -1.85 -32.07
CA ASP A 129 -7.18 -1.73 -33.00
C ASP A 129 -8.36 -2.66 -32.63
N PRO A 130 -9.51 -2.58 -33.32
CA PRO A 130 -10.66 -3.46 -33.05
C PRO A 130 -10.39 -4.96 -33.27
N SER A 131 -9.31 -5.30 -33.98
CA SER A 131 -8.87 -6.69 -34.19
C SER A 131 -7.89 -7.17 -33.12
N GLY A 132 -7.48 -6.29 -32.20
CA GLY A 132 -6.55 -6.58 -31.10
C GLY A 132 -5.07 -6.36 -31.44
N ASN A 133 -4.74 -5.80 -32.59
CA ASN A 133 -3.34 -5.53 -32.94
C ASN A 133 -2.87 -4.19 -32.37
N PRO A 134 -1.62 -4.08 -31.87
CA PRO A 134 -1.06 -2.81 -31.41
C PRO A 134 -1.10 -1.75 -32.52
N ILE A 135 -1.54 -0.54 -32.17
CA ILE A 135 -1.61 0.58 -33.12
C ILE A 135 -0.19 1.06 -33.46
N PRO A 136 0.20 1.13 -34.74
CA PRO A 136 1.54 1.56 -35.13
C PRO A 136 1.89 2.96 -34.60
N ASN A 137 3.13 3.13 -34.15
CA ASN A 137 3.69 4.38 -33.62
C ASN A 137 3.00 4.94 -32.36
N VAL A 138 2.15 4.14 -31.70
CA VAL A 138 1.59 4.48 -30.39
C VAL A 138 2.33 3.66 -29.32
N PRO A 139 3.09 4.28 -28.41
CA PRO A 139 3.80 3.54 -27.38
C PRO A 139 2.82 2.96 -26.35
N ALA A 140 3.15 1.78 -25.85
CA ALA A 140 2.53 1.26 -24.63
C ALA A 140 2.97 2.12 -23.43
N VAL A 141 2.06 2.34 -22.49
CA VAL A 141 2.30 3.15 -21.28
C VAL A 141 2.39 2.22 -20.08
N PRO A 142 3.49 2.17 -19.33
CA PRO A 142 3.59 1.32 -18.15
C PRO A 142 2.62 1.80 -17.07
N TYR A 143 2.09 0.87 -16.27
CA TYR A 143 1.33 1.24 -15.07
C TYR A 143 2.20 2.01 -14.08
N THR A 144 1.56 2.91 -13.35
CA THR A 144 2.19 3.68 -12.29
C THR A 144 2.12 2.92 -10.98
N ASN A 145 3.26 2.71 -10.31
CA ASN A 145 3.28 2.07 -8.99
C ASN A 145 2.47 2.84 -7.94
N ASP A 146 1.88 2.10 -6.99
CA ASP A 146 1.43 2.71 -5.74
C ASP A 146 2.66 3.17 -4.95
N PRO A 147 2.74 4.44 -4.52
CA PRO A 147 3.93 4.97 -3.83
C PRO A 147 4.12 4.41 -2.42
N THR A 148 3.13 3.72 -1.87
CA THR A 148 3.11 3.21 -0.50
C THR A 148 2.97 1.69 -0.39
N ASP A 149 2.53 1.03 -1.46
CA ASP A 149 2.38 -0.43 -1.52
C ASP A 149 3.21 -1.02 -2.67
N PRO A 150 4.31 -1.74 -2.39
CA PRO A 150 5.18 -2.31 -3.42
C PRO A 150 4.52 -3.47 -4.19
N THR A 151 3.34 -3.92 -3.79
CA THR A 151 2.59 -4.99 -4.47
C THR A 151 1.55 -4.45 -5.46
N LYS A 152 1.38 -3.13 -5.54
CA LYS A 152 0.27 -2.49 -6.27
C LYS A 152 0.73 -1.44 -7.28
N VAL A 153 -0.20 -1.16 -8.17
CA VAL A 153 -0.21 -0.03 -9.09
C VAL A 153 -1.44 0.82 -8.79
N VAL A 154 -1.41 2.09 -9.19
CA VAL A 154 -2.52 3.01 -8.94
C VAL A 154 -3.75 2.60 -9.77
N PRO A 155 -4.98 2.72 -9.23
CA PRO A 155 -6.19 2.45 -9.98
C PRO A 155 -6.59 3.63 -10.89
N ASN A 156 -7.52 3.37 -11.81
CA ASN A 156 -8.12 4.35 -12.72
C ASN A 156 -7.10 5.17 -13.52
N GLU A 157 -6.05 4.53 -14.00
CA GLU A 157 -5.03 5.17 -14.82
C GLU A 157 -5.66 5.64 -16.15
N PRO A 158 -5.41 6.89 -16.57
CA PRO A 158 -5.92 7.39 -17.84
C PRO A 158 -5.27 6.64 -19.00
N VAL A 159 -6.08 6.28 -19.99
CA VAL A 159 -5.55 5.70 -21.23
C VAL A 159 -4.89 6.78 -22.09
N PRO A 160 -3.84 6.48 -22.87
CA PRO A 160 -3.17 7.47 -23.70
C PRO A 160 -4.11 8.04 -24.76
N SER A 161 -3.95 9.31 -25.12
CA SER A 161 -4.68 9.90 -26.23
C SER A 161 -4.05 9.49 -27.56
N VAL A 162 -4.84 8.92 -28.47
CA VAL A 162 -4.40 8.54 -29.82
C VAL A 162 -5.07 9.46 -30.85
N PRO A 163 -4.32 10.23 -31.66
CA PRO A 163 -4.90 11.18 -32.60
C PRO A 163 -5.92 10.55 -33.56
N GLY A 164 -7.10 11.16 -33.64
CA GLY A 164 -8.17 10.72 -34.55
C GLY A 164 -8.87 9.41 -34.13
N MET A 165 -8.59 8.88 -32.94
CA MET A 165 -9.25 7.69 -32.41
C MET A 165 -9.82 7.93 -31.01
N THR A 166 -10.87 7.17 -30.69
CA THR A 166 -11.54 7.19 -29.39
C THR A 166 -11.34 5.84 -28.71
N PRO A 167 -10.86 5.79 -27.45
CA PRO A 167 -10.77 4.54 -26.71
C PRO A 167 -12.16 4.04 -26.28
N ASN A 168 -12.32 2.72 -26.15
CA ASN A 168 -13.55 2.11 -25.64
C ASN A 168 -13.79 2.38 -24.15
N VAL A 169 -12.71 2.64 -23.39
CA VAL A 169 -12.75 3.03 -21.98
C VAL A 169 -11.78 4.19 -21.71
N PRO A 170 -12.13 5.17 -20.86
CA PRO A 170 -11.27 6.32 -20.59
C PRO A 170 -10.14 6.02 -19.58
N THR A 171 -10.31 4.98 -18.77
CA THR A 171 -9.36 4.62 -17.70
C THR A 171 -9.26 3.10 -17.54
N VAL A 172 -8.13 2.64 -17.02
CA VAL A 172 -7.88 1.23 -16.68
C VAL A 172 -7.59 1.09 -15.18
N THR A 173 -8.20 0.09 -14.54
CA THR A 173 -7.79 -0.38 -13.21
C THR A 173 -7.25 -1.80 -13.37
N PRO A 174 -5.92 -2.01 -13.31
CA PRO A 174 -5.32 -3.32 -13.54
C PRO A 174 -5.72 -4.31 -12.45
N THR A 175 -6.22 -5.49 -12.84
CA THR A 175 -6.45 -6.61 -11.92
C THR A 175 -5.16 -7.36 -11.60
N HIS A 176 -4.20 -7.32 -12.53
CA HIS A 176 -2.86 -7.88 -12.38
C HIS A 176 -1.81 -6.81 -12.75
N PRO A 177 -0.96 -6.38 -11.79
CA PRO A 177 -0.03 -5.28 -12.01
C PRO A 177 1.12 -5.61 -12.98
N THR A 178 1.34 -6.89 -13.28
CA THR A 178 2.43 -7.38 -14.13
C THR A 178 1.98 -7.80 -15.53
N VAL A 179 0.70 -7.59 -15.86
CA VAL A 179 0.10 -8.04 -17.13
C VAL A 179 -0.37 -6.84 -17.94
N ASP A 180 -0.02 -6.83 -19.22
CA ASP A 180 -0.46 -5.79 -20.14
C ASP A 180 -1.99 -5.81 -20.32
N THR A 181 -2.62 -4.63 -20.32
CA THR A 181 -4.04 -4.46 -20.63
C THR A 181 -4.18 -3.86 -22.03
N PRO A 182 -4.77 -4.58 -23.00
CA PRO A 182 -5.13 -4.01 -24.28
C PRO A 182 -6.34 -3.07 -24.14
N VAL A 183 -6.26 -1.87 -24.70
CA VAL A 183 -7.37 -0.90 -24.79
C VAL A 183 -7.69 -0.69 -26.25
N VAL A 184 -8.94 -0.92 -26.63
CA VAL A 184 -9.38 -0.84 -28.03
C VAL A 184 -9.68 0.61 -28.40
N TYR A 185 -9.12 1.07 -29.51
CA TYR A 185 -9.38 2.39 -30.09
C TYR A 185 -10.10 2.24 -31.43
N THR A 186 -11.11 3.07 -31.64
CA THR A 186 -11.89 3.12 -32.90
C THR A 186 -11.75 4.49 -33.56
N MET A 187 -11.70 4.50 -34.89
CA MET A 187 -11.88 5.72 -35.66
C MET A 187 -13.36 6.10 -35.71
N PRO A 188 -13.71 7.39 -35.77
CA PRO A 188 -15.09 7.79 -36.03
C PRO A 188 -15.54 7.22 -37.37
N THR A 189 -16.71 6.58 -37.39
CA THR A 189 -17.33 6.14 -38.64
C THR A 189 -17.64 7.40 -39.46
N PRO A 190 -17.16 7.52 -40.72
CA PRO A 190 -17.58 8.62 -41.57
C PRO A 190 -19.10 8.55 -41.72
N VAL A 191 -19.79 9.58 -41.24
CA VAL A 191 -21.21 9.75 -41.55
C VAL A 191 -21.31 10.04 -43.03
N THR A 192 -21.93 9.14 -43.80
CA THR A 192 -22.37 9.47 -45.15
C THR A 192 -23.34 10.64 -45.00
N PRO A 193 -23.11 11.81 -45.64
CA PRO A 193 -24.10 12.87 -45.65
C PRO A 193 -25.41 12.27 -46.16
N GLU A 194 -26.48 12.38 -45.38
CA GLU A 194 -27.83 12.09 -45.87
C GLU A 194 -28.02 12.94 -47.14
N THR A 195 -28.24 12.28 -48.29
CA THR A 195 -28.67 12.98 -49.49
C THR A 195 -29.90 13.81 -49.09
N PRO A 196 -29.95 15.12 -49.34
CA PRO A 196 -31.13 15.92 -49.00
C PRO A 196 -32.35 15.25 -49.59
N VAL A 197 -33.28 14.83 -48.73
CA VAL A 197 -34.57 14.33 -49.20
C VAL A 197 -35.22 15.52 -49.88
N THR A 198 -35.37 15.47 -51.20
CA THR A 198 -36.28 16.38 -51.91
C THR A 198 -37.63 16.28 -51.22
N PRO A 199 -38.25 17.40 -50.80
CA PRO A 199 -39.57 17.34 -50.19
C PRO A 199 -40.52 16.67 -51.17
N GLN A 200 -41.00 15.49 -50.80
CA GLN A 200 -42.12 14.83 -51.48
C GLN A 200 -43.33 15.74 -51.26
N PRO A 201 -44.07 16.14 -52.30
CA PRO A 201 -45.29 16.93 -52.13
C PRO A 201 -46.23 16.20 -51.16
N ASP A 202 -46.72 16.91 -50.15
CA ASP A 202 -47.73 16.38 -49.23
C ASP A 202 -48.94 15.88 -50.04
N GLU A 203 -49.23 14.59 -49.92
CA GLU A 203 -50.48 14.01 -50.42
C GLU A 203 -51.63 14.59 -49.57
N PRO A 204 -52.72 15.13 -50.18
CA PRO A 204 -53.79 15.74 -49.43
C PRO A 204 -54.43 14.76 -48.44
N ALA A 205 -54.44 15.13 -47.16
CA ALA A 205 -55.14 14.37 -46.13
C ALA A 205 -56.64 14.29 -46.48
N THR A 206 -57.16 13.06 -46.53
CA THR A 206 -58.60 12.79 -46.60
C THR A 206 -59.28 13.26 -45.30
N PRO A 207 -60.45 13.92 -45.36
CA PRO A 207 -61.12 14.44 -44.17
C PRO A 207 -61.55 13.31 -43.22
N GLN A 208 -61.13 13.39 -41.95
CA GLN A 208 -61.69 12.57 -40.88
C GLN A 208 -62.97 13.22 -40.32
N THR A 209 -64.02 12.41 -40.16
CA THR A 209 -65.31 12.78 -39.58
C THR A 209 -65.18 13.18 -38.10
N PRO A 210 -65.79 14.29 -37.64
CA PRO A 210 -65.74 14.72 -36.24
C PRO A 210 -66.44 13.75 -35.28
N ALA A 211 -65.78 13.43 -34.16
CA ALA A 211 -66.38 12.75 -33.02
C ALA A 211 -67.22 13.72 -32.16
N ALA A 212 -68.37 13.24 -31.70
CA ALA A 212 -69.41 13.99 -30.97
C ALA A 212 -69.03 14.29 -29.50
N PRO A 213 -69.70 15.26 -28.84
CA PRO A 213 -69.30 15.82 -27.53
C PRO A 213 -69.70 14.93 -26.35
N GLN A 214 -68.85 14.85 -25.32
CA GLN A 214 -69.16 14.21 -24.05
C GLN A 214 -69.35 15.27 -22.94
N ALA A 215 -70.49 15.20 -22.24
CA ALA A 215 -70.97 16.15 -21.25
C ALA A 215 -70.37 15.97 -19.84
N GLU A 216 -70.38 17.05 -19.07
CA GLU A 216 -69.82 17.20 -17.71
C GLU A 216 -70.78 16.82 -16.54
N THR A 217 -70.20 16.23 -15.47
CA THR A 217 -70.48 16.39 -14.00
C THR A 217 -71.80 15.75 -13.44
N PRO A 218 -71.98 15.33 -12.14
CA PRO A 218 -71.34 15.73 -10.85
C PRO A 218 -70.90 14.63 -9.84
N ALA A 219 -70.18 15.11 -8.81
CA ALA A 219 -69.72 14.45 -7.58
C ALA A 219 -70.83 14.03 -6.58
N PRO A 220 -70.47 13.24 -5.54
CA PRO A 220 -71.12 13.41 -4.23
C PRO A 220 -70.18 13.47 -3.01
N ALA A 221 -70.47 14.49 -2.19
CA ALA A 221 -70.66 14.55 -0.72
C ALA A 221 -69.61 14.03 0.30
N LYS A 222 -69.28 14.97 1.22
CA LYS A 222 -68.62 14.81 2.54
C LYS A 222 -69.48 14.03 3.55
N ALA A 223 -68.82 13.40 4.52
CA ALA A 223 -69.35 13.20 5.88
C ALA A 223 -68.45 13.90 6.91
N VAL A 224 -69.10 14.55 7.86
CA VAL A 224 -68.60 15.52 8.85
C VAL A 224 -68.51 14.85 10.22
N SER A 225 -67.59 15.30 11.09
CA SER A 225 -67.76 15.41 12.56
C SER A 225 -66.54 16.17 13.12
N ALA A 226 -66.61 17.46 13.40
CA ALA A 226 -67.19 18.12 14.59
C ALA A 226 -66.12 18.43 15.66
N THR A 227 -65.61 19.67 15.57
CA THR A 227 -65.07 20.56 16.62
C THR A 227 -65.97 20.60 17.88
N PRO A 228 -65.54 21.10 19.08
CA PRO A 228 -65.40 22.56 19.27
C PRO A 228 -64.52 23.14 20.45
N VAL A 229 -63.94 24.33 20.19
CA VAL A 229 -64.09 25.60 20.97
C VAL A 229 -63.24 25.77 22.27
N LYS A 230 -62.61 26.90 22.65
CA LYS A 230 -62.85 28.37 22.44
C LYS A 230 -61.62 29.26 22.80
N GLN A 231 -61.42 30.34 22.01
CA GLN A 231 -61.04 31.77 22.25
C GLN A 231 -60.13 32.18 23.44
N GLU A 232 -59.33 33.26 23.43
CA GLU A 232 -59.21 34.56 22.70
C GLU A 232 -57.79 35.11 23.05
N ALA A 233 -57.10 36.04 22.39
CA ALA A 233 -57.47 37.17 21.56
C ALA A 233 -56.31 37.61 20.63
N LYS A 234 -56.70 38.01 19.41
CA LYS A 234 -56.30 39.18 18.60
C LYS A 234 -54.86 39.71 18.71
N GLU A 235 -54.09 39.53 17.63
CA GLU A 235 -53.64 40.59 16.70
C GLU A 235 -52.93 39.97 15.47
N LEU A 236 -53.07 40.58 14.29
CA LEU A 236 -52.41 40.24 13.02
C LEU A 236 -52.05 41.56 12.33
N PRO A 237 -51.12 41.60 11.36
CA PRO A 237 -50.05 40.65 11.01
C PRO A 237 -48.70 41.36 10.74
N GLN A 238 -47.60 40.62 10.55
CA GLN A 238 -46.88 40.64 9.26
C GLN A 238 -45.89 39.48 9.16
N THR A 239 -45.69 39.05 7.92
CA THR A 239 -45.23 37.76 7.41
C THR A 239 -43.82 37.36 7.85
N GLY A 240 -43.69 36.16 8.42
CA GLY A 240 -42.43 35.42 8.52
C GLY A 240 -42.14 34.61 7.26
N ASN A 241 -41.16 33.71 7.22
CA ASN A 241 -39.99 33.49 8.08
C ASN A 241 -39.04 32.64 7.23
N GLU A 242 -37.75 32.73 7.53
CA GLU A 242 -36.76 31.74 7.16
C GLU A 242 -37.05 30.37 7.81
N ASN A 243 -36.45 29.34 7.22
CA ASN A 243 -35.91 28.09 7.77
C ASN A 243 -36.19 27.71 9.23
N ASN A 244 -36.34 26.41 9.48
CA ASN A 244 -35.84 25.84 10.72
C ASN A 244 -35.25 24.44 10.55
N SER A 245 -33.99 24.34 10.97
CA SER A 245 -33.31 23.13 11.44
C SER A 245 -33.91 22.64 12.75
N ALA A 246 -33.77 21.34 13.04
CA ALA A 246 -32.83 20.83 14.06
C ALA A 246 -33.25 19.45 14.59
N ALA A 247 -32.28 18.54 14.62
CA ALA A 247 -32.11 17.58 15.70
C ALA A 247 -30.61 17.38 15.93
N ALA A 248 -30.21 17.43 17.20
CA ALA A 248 -28.84 17.53 17.70
C ALA A 248 -28.32 16.19 18.26
N LEU A 249 -27.00 16.16 18.54
CA LEU A 249 -26.22 15.44 19.60
C LEU A 249 -24.88 14.93 18.99
N GLY A 250 -23.72 15.58 19.22
CA GLY A 250 -22.76 15.35 20.33
C GLY A 250 -21.67 14.34 19.89
N LEU A 251 -20.34 14.45 20.03
CA LEU A 251 -19.43 15.05 21.03
C LEU A 251 -17.98 15.09 20.47
N ALA A 252 -17.15 15.94 21.11
CA ALA A 252 -15.67 15.89 21.25
C ALA A 252 -14.76 16.47 20.15
N ALA A 253 -14.30 17.71 20.37
CA ALA A 253 -13.05 18.25 19.86
C ALA A 253 -12.23 18.81 21.04
N LEU A 254 -11.03 18.28 21.27
CA LEU A 254 -9.99 18.92 22.07
C LEU A 254 -8.69 18.82 21.29
N GLY A 255 -8.38 19.90 20.57
CA GLY A 255 -7.12 20.13 19.86
C GLY A 255 -6.14 20.92 20.70
N LEU A 256 -4.88 20.52 20.58
CA LEU A 256 -3.64 20.99 21.21
C LEU A 256 -3.34 22.50 21.07
N THR A 257 -2.73 23.08 22.11
CA THR A 257 -1.71 24.15 21.96
C THR A 257 -0.64 24.08 23.06
N GLY A 258 0.60 23.78 22.63
CA GLY A 258 1.83 24.49 22.99
C GLY A 258 2.42 24.34 24.41
N LEU A 259 3.43 23.47 24.56
CA LEU A 259 4.37 23.51 25.68
C LEU A 259 5.83 23.34 25.20
N LEU A 260 6.53 24.48 25.19
CA LEU A 260 7.94 24.71 25.54
C LEU A 260 9.02 23.77 24.98
N ALA A 261 9.75 24.25 23.97
CA ALA A 261 11.11 23.80 23.66
C ALA A 261 12.13 24.58 24.50
N ALA A 262 12.84 23.90 25.40
CA ALA A 262 14.05 24.40 26.06
C ALA A 262 15.26 23.64 25.52
N GLY A 263 16.20 24.37 24.92
CA GLY A 263 17.40 23.81 24.31
C GLY A 263 18.41 23.25 25.31
N LYS A 264 19.21 22.29 24.86
CA LYS A 264 20.53 22.05 25.43
C LYS A 264 21.53 21.63 24.36
N LYS A 265 22.46 22.56 24.14
CA LYS A 265 23.70 22.44 23.37
C LYS A 265 24.76 21.80 24.27
N ARG A 266 25.38 20.69 23.85
CA ARG A 266 26.71 20.20 24.31
C ARG A 266 27.39 19.61 23.08
N ARG A 267 28.26 20.37 22.39
CA ARG A 267 29.72 20.53 22.58
C ARG A 267 30.49 19.20 22.43
N LYS A 268 31.34 19.21 21.40
CA LYS A 268 32.44 18.29 21.09
C LYS A 268 33.52 18.32 22.18
N GLU A 269 34.15 17.16 22.38
CA GLU A 269 35.56 16.93 22.74
C GLU A 269 35.94 15.73 21.83
N ASP A 270 36.86 15.84 20.87
CA ASP A 270 38.34 15.84 20.99
C ASP A 270 38.87 14.73 21.90
#